data_AF-A0A371X1V8-F1
#
_entry.id   AF-A0A371X1V8-F1
#
_cell.length_a   1.000
_cell.length_b   1.000
_cell.length_c   1.000
_cell.angle_alpha   90.00
_cell.angle_beta   90.00
_cell.angle_gamma   90.00
#
_symmetry.space_group_name_H-M   'P 1'
#
loop_
_entity.id
_entity.type
_entity.pdbx_description
1 polymer ?
#
loop_
_entity_poly.entity_id
_entity_poly.type
_entity_poly.pdbx_seq_one_letter_code
_entity_poly.pdbx_strand_id
1 'polypeptide(L)'
;MTTKEIMQTQLQELWLSTRKTILYVTHSIEEAVVLGQRILMMTAGPRATIKKEIKVPLDFPRDKLSSEAMELQRSLRADLMTEVEIAMKRWA
;
A
#
# COMPACT_ATOMS: atom_id res chain seq x y z
N MET A 1 6.11 2.55 -19.99
CA MET A 1 5.27 1.73 -19.08
C MET A 1 6.04 0.48 -18.73
N THR A 2 6.18 0.20 -17.44
CA THR A 2 6.90 -0.98 -16.91
C THR A 2 5.97 -2.19 -16.80
N THR A 3 6.53 -3.40 -16.71
CA THR A 3 5.75 -4.63 -16.45
C THR A 3 4.89 -4.51 -15.19
N LYS A 4 5.42 -3.84 -14.17
CA LYS A 4 4.73 -3.56 -12.91
C LYS A 4 3.45 -2.74 -13.13
N GLU A 5 3.55 -1.63 -13.84
CA GLU A 5 2.40 -0.75 -14.15
C GLU A 5 1.33 -1.49 -14.94
N ILE A 6 1.73 -2.36 -15.89
CA ILE A 6 0.79 -3.18 -16.66
C ILE A 6 0.02 -4.13 -15.73
N MET A 7 0.73 -4.83 -14.84
CA MET A 7 0.09 -5.74 -13.89
C MET A 7 -0.86 -5.02 -12.95
N GLN A 8 -0.53 -3.80 -12.51
CA GLN A 8 -1.41 -2.99 -11.66
C GLN A 8 -2.72 -2.63 -12.39
N THR A 9 -2.61 -2.15 -13.63
CA THR A 9 -3.78 -1.82 -14.45
C THR A 9 -4.65 -3.05 -14.69
N GLN A 10 -4.05 -4.19 -15.05
CA GLN A 10 -4.78 -5.44 -15.25
C GLN A 10 -5.46 -5.93 -13.97
N LEU A 11 -4.81 -5.79 -12.81
CA LEU A 11 -5.40 -6.16 -11.52
C LEU A 11 -6.63 -5.29 -11.20
N GLN A 12 -6.53 -3.99 -11.47
CA GLN A 12 -7.62 -3.04 -11.28
C GLN A 12 -8.81 -3.35 -12.20
N GLU A 13 -8.56 -3.62 -13.48
CA GLU A 13 -9.59 -4.03 -14.45
C GLU A 13 -10.25 -5.36 -14.06
N LEU A 14 -9.46 -6.34 -13.64
CA LEU A 14 -9.97 -7.62 -13.15
C LEU A 14 -10.86 -7.45 -11.91
N TRP A 15 -10.47 -6.58 -10.98
CA TRP A 15 -11.27 -6.33 -9.80
C TRP A 15 -12.57 -5.60 -10.13
N LEU A 16 -12.52 -4.59 -11.01
CA LEU A 16 -13.71 -3.86 -11.45
C LEU A 16 -14.74 -4.78 -12.12
N SER A 17 -14.27 -5.76 -12.90
CA SER A 17 -15.14 -6.73 -13.59
C SER A 17 -15.65 -7.86 -12.70
N THR A 18 -14.84 -8.34 -11.75
CA THR A 18 -15.18 -9.55 -10.96
C THR A 18 -15.66 -9.26 -9.54
N ARG A 19 -15.31 -8.09 -8.98
CA ARG A 19 -15.56 -7.69 -7.58
C ARG A 19 -15.09 -8.72 -6.53
N LYS A 20 -14.14 -9.59 -6.89
CA LYS A 20 -13.57 -10.58 -5.96
C LYS A 20 -12.75 -9.91 -4.88
N THR A 21 -12.66 -10.55 -3.71
CA THR A 21 -11.72 -10.12 -2.67
C THR A 21 -10.29 -10.43 -3.11
N ILE A 22 -9.42 -9.42 -3.11
CA ILE A 22 -8.00 -9.54 -3.46
C ILE A 22 -7.16 -9.20 -2.24
N LEU A 23 -6.22 -10.08 -1.88
CA LEU A 23 -5.14 -9.78 -0.94
C LEU A 23 -3.89 -9.46 -1.75
N TYR A 24 -3.40 -8.24 -1.63
CA TYR A 24 -2.21 -7.76 -2.34
C TYR A 24 -1.12 -7.40 -1.34
N VAL A 25 0.06 -8.00 -1.49
CA VAL A 25 1.22 -7.77 -0.62
C VAL A 25 2.27 -6.99 -1.41
N THR A 26 2.63 -5.81 -0.92
CA THR A 26 3.59 -4.92 -1.59
C THR A 26 4.50 -4.23 -0.58
N HIS A 27 5.71 -3.89 -1.03
CA HIS A 27 6.65 -3.01 -0.32
C HIS A 27 6.50 -1.53 -0.73
N SER A 28 5.60 -1.22 -1.66
CA SER A 28 5.37 0.13 -2.16
C SER A 28 4.13 0.75 -1.54
N ILE A 29 4.31 1.90 -0.90
CA ILE A 29 3.21 2.69 -0.33
C ILE A 29 2.29 3.21 -1.44
N GLU A 30 2.84 3.61 -2.58
CA GLU A 30 2.06 4.05 -3.74
C GLU A 30 1.07 2.96 -4.17
N GLU A 31 1.53 1.72 -4.32
CA GLU A 31 0.67 0.59 -4.69
C GLU A 31 -0.43 0.33 -3.67
N ALA A 32 -0.09 0.36 -2.38
CA ALA A 32 -1.07 0.15 -1.32
C ALA A 32 -2.18 1.22 -1.34
N VAL A 33 -1.81 2.48 -1.58
CA VAL A 33 -2.76 3.60 -1.66
C VAL A 33 -3.61 3.55 -2.93
N VAL A 34 -3.01 3.25 -4.08
CA VAL A 34 -3.73 3.23 -5.36
C VAL A 34 -4.69 2.05 -5.44
N LEU A 35 -4.25 0.85 -5.04
CA LEU A 35 -4.99 -0.40 -5.26
C LEU A 35 -5.87 -0.81 -4.06
N GLY A 36 -5.46 -0.47 -2.83
CA GLY A 36 -6.06 -1.02 -1.63
C GLY A 36 -7.27 -0.23 -1.14
N GLN A 37 -8.38 -0.88 -0.79
CA GLN A 37 -9.47 -0.26 -0.03
C GLN A 37 -9.16 -0.27 1.48
N ARG A 38 -8.37 -1.25 1.92
CA ARG A 38 -7.86 -1.41 3.28
C ARG A 38 -6.37 -1.70 3.19
N ILE A 39 -5.58 -1.00 3.99
CA ILE A 39 -4.12 -1.17 4.08
C ILE A 39 -3.80 -1.69 5.47
N LEU A 40 -3.15 -2.84 5.53
CA LEU A 40 -2.62 -3.41 6.77
C LEU A 40 -1.11 -3.17 6.80
N MET A 41 -0.68 -2.25 7.67
CA MET A 41 0.75 -1.99 7.87
C MET A 41 1.32 -3.02 8.84
N MET A 42 2.41 -3.68 8.46
CA MET A 42 3.08 -4.67 9.29
C MET A 42 4.23 -4.06 10.10
N THR A 43 4.47 -4.57 11.31
CA THR A 43 5.65 -4.25 12.11
C THR A 43 6.91 -4.89 11.52
N ALA A 44 8.10 -4.40 11.88
CA ALA A 44 9.36 -4.96 11.43
C ALA A 44 9.66 -6.39 11.96
N GLY A 45 10.30 -7.23 11.13
CA GLY A 45 10.99 -8.46 11.52
C GLY A 45 10.26 -9.79 11.23
N PRO A 46 10.87 -10.94 11.56
CA PRO A 46 10.36 -12.28 11.22
C PRO A 46 9.11 -12.71 12.02
N ARG A 47 8.76 -11.96 13.07
CA ARG A 47 7.52 -12.11 13.86
C ARG A 47 6.63 -10.88 13.67
N ALA A 48 6.56 -10.38 12.44
CA ALA A 48 5.77 -9.21 12.09
C ALA A 48 4.30 -9.41 12.47
N THR A 49 3.70 -8.36 13.04
CA THR A 49 2.28 -8.30 13.39
C THR A 49 1.63 -7.13 12.66
N ILE A 50 0.31 -7.03 12.68
CA ILE A 50 -0.39 -5.87 12.13
C ILE A 50 -0.20 -4.70 13.09
N LYS A 51 0.56 -3.69 12.67
CA LYS A 51 0.74 -2.43 13.41
C LYS A 51 -0.54 -1.61 13.40
N LYS A 52 -1.12 -1.46 12.20
CA LYS A 52 -2.21 -0.52 11.96
C LYS A 52 -3.03 -0.97 10.75
N GLU A 53 -4.35 -0.85 10.89
CA GLU A 53 -5.26 -0.90 9.75
C GLU A 53 -5.62 0.53 9.35
N ILE A 54 -5.52 0.81 8.04
CA ILE A 54 -5.92 2.08 7.45
C ILE A 54 -7.02 1.80 6.43
N LYS A 55 -8.20 2.39 6.64
CA LYS A 55 -9.25 2.47 5.62
C LYS A 55 -8.93 3.63 4.70
N VAL A 56 -8.83 3.39 3.39
CA VAL A 56 -8.48 4.43 2.42
C VAL A 56 -9.73 5.26 2.11
N PRO A 57 -9.78 6.55 2.48
CA PRO A 57 -10.98 7.38 2.35
C PRO A 57 -11.09 8.02 0.96
N LEU A 58 -10.61 7.33 -0.08
CA LEU A 58 -10.56 7.82 -1.46
C LEU A 58 -11.34 6.86 -2.34
N ASP A 59 -12.13 7.42 -3.26
CA ASP A 59 -12.88 6.63 -4.23
C ASP A 59 -11.96 5.82 -5.14
N PHE A 60 -12.48 4.73 -5.71
CA PHE A 60 -11.73 3.82 -6.56
C PHE A 60 -12.34 3.80 -7.96
N PRO A 61 -11.55 3.93 -9.05
CA PRO A 61 -10.08 3.92 -9.10
C PRO A 61 -9.43 5.27 -8.77
N ARG A 62 -8.14 5.24 -8.38
CA ARG A 62 -7.40 6.42 -7.90
C ARG A 62 -6.31 6.85 -8.86
N ASP A 63 -6.14 8.17 -8.98
CA ASP A 63 -4.95 8.76 -9.58
C ASP A 63 -3.86 8.91 -8.51
N LYS A 64 -2.70 8.30 -8.73
CA LYS A 64 -1.54 8.39 -7.84
C LYS A 64 -0.98 9.81 -7.73
N LEU A 65 -1.27 10.67 -8.70
CA LEU A 65 -0.85 12.07 -8.73
C LEU A 65 -1.88 13.03 -8.11
N SER A 66 -3.04 12.52 -7.68
CA SER A 66 -4.02 13.34 -6.94
C SER A 66 -3.42 13.83 -5.62
N SER A 67 -3.76 15.07 -5.25
CA SER A 67 -3.31 15.70 -4.01
C SER A 67 -3.59 14.83 -2.78
N GLU A 68 -4.78 14.25 -2.73
CA GLU A 68 -5.27 13.42 -1.65
C GLU A 68 -4.51 12.10 -1.54
N ALA A 69 -4.20 11.47 -2.68
CA ALA A 69 -3.37 10.27 -2.69
C ALA A 69 -1.94 10.57 -2.26
N MET A 70 -1.35 11.67 -2.73
CA MET A 70 0.00 12.09 -2.34
C MET A 70 0.10 12.42 -0.85
N GLU A 71 -0.92 13.05 -0.29
CA GLU A 71 -1.00 13.36 1.15
C GLU A 71 -1.09 12.08 1.99
N LEU A 72 -1.96 11.13 1.60
CA LEU A 72 -2.06 9.84 2.27
C LEU A 72 -0.75 9.05 2.18
N GLN A 73 -0.10 9.03 1.01
CA GLN A 73 1.21 8.39 0.84
C GLN A 73 2.27 9.01 1.77
N ARG A 74 2.29 10.33 1.89
CA ARG A 74 3.24 11.04 2.77
C ARG A 74 3.02 10.66 4.24
N SER A 75 1.76 10.63 4.68
CA SER A 75 1.38 10.21 6.04
C SER A 75 1.80 8.77 6.32
N LEU A 76 1.46 7.83 5.43
CA LEU A 76 1.84 6.42 5.59
C LEU A 76 3.35 6.20 5.55
N ARG A 77 4.08 6.99 4.75
CA ARG A 77 5.54 6.94 4.69
C ARG A 77 6.14 7.34 6.02
N ALA A 78 5.67 8.43 6.61
CA ALA A 78 6.13 8.84 7.94
C ALA A 78 5.90 7.73 8.99
N ASP A 79 4.71 7.11 9.00
CA ASP A 79 4.37 6.00 9.90
C ASP A 79 5.25 4.75 9.69
N LEU A 80 5.62 4.44 8.44
CA LEU A 80 6.43 3.28 8.09
C LEU A 80 7.92 3.49 8.40
N MET A 81 8.44 4.71 8.30
CA MET A 81 9.86 5.00 8.57
C MET A 81 10.29 4.56 9.97
N THR A 82 9.41 4.66 10.97
CA THR A 82 9.68 4.14 12.32
C THR A 82 9.96 2.65 12.33
N GLU A 83 9.22 1.85 11.54
CA GLU A 83 9.46 0.41 11.42
C GLU A 83 10.74 0.10 10.67
N VAL A 84 11.05 0.89 9.64
CA VAL A 84 12.28 0.74 8.87
C VAL A 84 13.50 0.99 9.76
N GLU A 85 13.47 2.00 10.62
CA GLU A 85 14.56 2.27 11.58
C GLU A 85 14.75 1.12 12.57
N ILE A 86 13.65 0.55 13.09
CA ILE A 86 13.70 -0.62 13.99
C ILE A 86 14.31 -1.82 13.28
N ALA A 87 13.91 -2.06 12.02
CA ALA A 87 14.50 -3.10 11.21
C ALA A 87 16.02 -2.86 11.05
N MET A 88 16.43 -1.68 10.60
CA MET A 88 17.84 -1.36 10.37
C MET A 88 18.71 -1.53 11.62
N LYS A 89 18.27 -1.02 12.79
CA LYS A 89 19.02 -1.14 14.06
C LYS A 89 19.18 -2.59 14.51
N ARG A 90 18.27 -3.48 14.11
CA ARG A 90 18.26 -4.88 14.53
C ARG A 90 19.14 -5.78 13.68
N TRP A 91 19.50 -5.35 12.47
CA TRP A 91 20.41 -6.05 11.57
C TRP A 91 21.80 -5.38 11.49
N ALA A 92 22.02 -4.32 12.26
CA ALA A 92 23.33 -3.72 12.51
C ALA A 92 24.04 -4.46 13.65
#